data_AF-A0A4Q3C0N8-F1
#
_entry.id   AF-A0A4Q3C0N8-F1
#
_cell.length_a   1.000
_cell.length_b   1.000
_cell.length_c   1.000
_cell.angle_alpha   90.00
_cell.angle_beta   90.00
_cell.angle_gamma   90.00
#
_symmetry.space_group_name_H-M   'P 1'
#
loop_
_entity.id
_entity.type
_entity.pdbx_description
1 polymer ?
#
loop_
_entity_poly.entity_id
_entity_poly.type
_entity_poly.pdbx_seq_one_letter_code
_entity_poly.pdbx_strand_id
1 'polypeptide(L)'
;MKDITFLNPGFFWLFAALPFAIAWYVWKRRQQTATLTISSLNGFRAKPSLLAKLKPVLFAFRILALSCIIVAMARPRTVDINSKSHSTRGIDIVMAMDISGSMLAQDLKP
;
A
#
# COMPACT_ATOMS: atom_id res chain seq x y z
N MET A 1 -7.92 3.83 12.62
CA MET A 1 -7.30 3.94 11.28
C MET A 1 -7.00 5.40 10.99
N LYS A 2 -6.10 6.01 11.77
CA LYS A 2 -5.62 7.37 11.52
C LYS A 2 -4.18 7.20 11.07
N ASP A 3 -3.89 7.76 9.89
CA ASP A 3 -2.54 7.97 9.34
C ASP A 3 -1.86 6.74 8.71
N ILE A 4 -2.44 6.30 7.58
CA ILE A 4 -1.64 5.59 6.56
C ILE A 4 -0.80 6.64 5.84
N THR A 5 0.51 6.62 6.07
CA THR A 5 1.47 7.47 5.37
C THR A 5 2.20 6.66 4.31
N PHE A 6 2.31 7.21 3.11
CA PHE A 6 3.07 6.60 2.03
C PHE A 6 4.49 7.17 2.05
N LEU A 7 5.50 6.31 2.07
CA LEU A 7 6.89 6.75 2.05
C LEU A 7 7.25 7.41 0.72
N ASN A 8 6.74 6.84 -0.38
CA ASN A 8 7.09 7.23 -1.74
C ASN A 8 5.81 7.47 -2.57
N PRO A 9 5.10 8.60 -2.37
CA PRO A 9 3.88 8.90 -3.11
C PRO A 9 4.11 9.07 -4.62
N GLY A 10 5.35 9.32 -5.06
CA GLY A 10 5.71 9.45 -6.48
C GLY A 10 5.39 8.21 -7.33
N PHE A 11 5.32 7.01 -6.74
CA PHE A 11 4.96 5.78 -7.47
C PHE A 11 3.53 5.79 -8.01
N PHE A 12 2.65 6.66 -7.51
CA PHE A 12 1.32 6.82 -8.09
C PHE A 12 1.36 7.34 -9.54
N TRP A 13 2.44 7.98 -9.98
CA TRP A 13 2.61 8.36 -11.39
C TRP A 13 2.64 7.15 -12.33
N LEU A 14 3.05 5.96 -11.87
CA LEU A 14 2.96 4.74 -12.67
C LEU A 14 1.51 4.35 -12.99
N PHE A 15 0.52 4.80 -12.22
CA PHE A 15 -0.88 4.60 -12.60
C PHE A 15 -1.24 5.32 -13.90
N ALA A 16 -0.56 6.42 -14.27
CA ALA A 16 -0.76 7.07 -15.55
C ALA A 16 -0.28 6.21 -16.75
N ALA A 17 0.64 5.26 -16.53
CA ALA A 17 1.07 4.32 -17.56
C ALA A 17 0.05 3.20 -17.82
N LEU A 18 -0.80 2.86 -16.85
CA LEU A 18 -1.84 1.84 -17.01
C LEU A 18 -2.87 2.17 -18.11
N PRO A 19 -3.48 3.36 -18.20
CA PRO A 19 -4.42 3.68 -19.28
C PRO A 19 -3.73 3.64 -20.65
N PHE A 20 -2.44 4.01 -20.74
CA PHE A 20 -1.67 3.88 -21.97
C PHE A 20 -1.49 2.42 -22.39
N ALA A 21 -1.13 1.53 -21.45
CA ALA A 21 -1.03 0.10 -21.69
C ALA A 21 -2.39 -0.53 -22.09
N ILE A 22 -3.48 -0.07 -21.49
CA ILE A 22 -4.85 -0.49 -21.83
C ILE A 22 -5.20 -0.05 -23.25
N ALA A 23 -4.98 1.23 -23.59
CA ALA A 23 -5.26 1.76 -24.92
C ALA A 23 -4.44 1.03 -26.00
N TRP A 24 -3.15 0.80 -25.73
CA TRP A 24 -2.28 0.01 -26.60
C TRP A 24 -2.80 -1.41 -26.81
N TYR A 25 -3.20 -2.09 -25.73
CA TYR A 25 -3.75 -3.44 -25.81
C TYR A 25 -5.06 -3.48 -26.62
N VAL A 26 -5.96 -2.51 -26.42
CA VAL A 26 -7.22 -2.43 -27.18
C VAL A 26 -6.97 -2.16 -28.66
N TRP A 27 -6.01 -1.30 -28.99
CA TRP A 27 -5.62 -1.03 -30.38
C TRP A 27 -4.99 -2.27 -31.03
N LYS A 28 -4.05 -2.92 -30.34
CA LYS A 28 -3.35 -4.12 -30.83
C LYS A 28 -4.28 -5.33 -30.92
N ARG A 29 -5.33 -5.42 -30.08
CA ARG A 29 -6.34 -6.49 -30.15
C ARG A 29 -7.06 -6.54 -31.50
N ARG A 30 -7.22 -5.40 -32.18
CA ARG A 30 -7.80 -5.36 -33.54
C ARG A 30 -6.84 -5.87 -34.62
N GLN A 31 -5.53 -5.81 -34.37
CA GLN A 31 -4.48 -6.26 -35.29
C GLN A 31 -4.09 -7.73 -35.07
N GLN A 32 -4.35 -8.29 -33.88
CA GLN A 32 -3.95 -9.66 -33.51
C GLN A 32 -4.96 -10.75 -33.91
N THR A 33 -6.13 -10.38 -34.41
CA THR A 33 -7.00 -11.33 -35.09
C THR A 33 -6.55 -11.43 -36.54
N ALA A 34 -5.74 -12.45 -36.85
CA ALA A 34 -5.49 -12.84 -38.23
C ALA A 34 -6.86 -13.15 -38.86
N THR A 35 -7.38 -12.23 -39.68
CA THR A 35 -8.62 -12.42 -40.42
C THR A 35 -8.34 -13.48 -41.47
N LEU A 36 -8.52 -14.74 -41.11
CA LEU A 36 -8.51 -15.84 -42.07
C LEU A 36 -9.75 -15.65 -42.95
N THR A 37 -9.55 -15.16 -44.17
CA THR A 37 -10.58 -15.03 -45.20
C THR A 37 -10.95 -16.44 -45.67
N ILE A 38 -11.87 -17.09 -44.96
CA ILE A 38 -12.41 -18.41 -45.31
C ILE A 38 -13.78 -18.22 -45.95
N SER A 39 -13.96 -18.75 -47.17
CA SER A 39 -15.17 -18.60 -47.99
C SER A 39 -16.45 -19.25 -47.42
N SER A 40 -16.36 -19.98 -46.30
CA SER A 40 -17.53 -20.54 -45.62
C SER A 40 -17.31 -20.66 -44.11
N LEU A 41 -18.16 -19.96 -43.34
CA LEU A 41 -18.18 -19.99 -41.87
C LEU A 41 -19.10 -21.11 -41.32
N ASN A 42 -19.67 -21.95 -42.18
CA ASN A 42 -20.68 -22.94 -41.78
C ASN A 42 -20.13 -24.06 -40.88
N GLY A 43 -18.85 -24.43 -41.00
CA GLY A 43 -18.19 -25.41 -40.12
C GLY A 43 -17.72 -24.84 -38.77
N PHE A 44 -17.73 -23.52 -38.61
CA PHE A 44 -17.28 -22.81 -37.41
C PHE A 44 -18.44 -22.25 -36.58
N ARG A 45 -19.66 -22.81 -36.71
CA ARG A 45 -20.77 -22.63 -35.76
C ARG A 45 -20.49 -23.33 -34.42
N ALA A 46 -19.27 -23.22 -33.91
CA ALA A 46 -18.93 -23.66 -32.57
C ALA A 46 -19.63 -22.73 -31.58
N LYS A 47 -20.34 -23.33 -30.62
CA LYS A 47 -20.98 -22.62 -29.50
C LYS A 47 -20.00 -21.60 -28.90
N PRO A 48 -20.46 -20.41 -28.48
CA PRO A 48 -19.58 -19.40 -27.89
C PRO A 48 -18.80 -20.04 -26.73
N SER A 49 -17.51 -20.25 -26.93
CA SER A 49 -16.65 -20.90 -25.94
C SER A 49 -16.58 -20.02 -24.70
N LEU A 50 -16.91 -20.60 -23.53
CA LEU A 50 -16.76 -19.93 -22.24
C LEU A 50 -15.33 -19.40 -22.06
N LEU A 51 -14.32 -20.16 -22.52
CA LEU A 51 -12.91 -19.76 -22.48
C LEU A 51 -12.64 -18.51 -23.33
N ALA A 52 -13.29 -18.37 -24.49
CA ALA A 52 -13.16 -17.18 -25.33
C ALA A 52 -13.78 -15.94 -24.65
N LYS A 53 -14.85 -16.12 -23.88
CA LYS A 53 -15.48 -15.07 -23.06
C LYS A 53 -14.65 -14.67 -21.84
N LEU A 54 -13.86 -15.59 -21.29
CA LEU A 54 -12.97 -15.36 -20.14
C LEU A 54 -11.62 -14.71 -20.49
N LYS A 55 -11.19 -14.75 -21.76
CA LYS A 55 -9.95 -14.08 -22.22
C LYS A 55 -9.79 -12.61 -21.76
N PRO A 56 -10.79 -11.72 -21.87
CA PRO A 56 -10.67 -10.35 -21.37
C PRO A 56 -10.56 -10.27 -19.85
N VAL A 57 -11.12 -11.22 -19.10
CA VAL A 57 -11.04 -11.27 -17.62
C VAL A 57 -9.58 -11.47 -17.19
N LEU A 58 -8.83 -12.32 -17.90
CA LEU A 58 -7.39 -12.51 -17.66
C LEU A 58 -6.59 -11.21 -17.81
N PHE A 59 -6.98 -10.35 -18.76
CA PHE A 59 -6.34 -9.04 -18.93
C PHE A 59 -6.68 -8.08 -17.80
N ALA A 60 -7.92 -8.08 -17.30
CA ALA A 60 -8.31 -7.31 -16.13
C ALA A 60 -7.51 -7.72 -14.88
N PHE A 61 -7.34 -9.02 -14.64
CA PHE A 61 -6.49 -9.52 -13.55
C PHE A 61 -5.03 -9.10 -13.66
N ARG A 62 -4.47 -8.99 -14.88
CA ARG A 62 -3.11 -8.48 -15.08
C ARG A 62 -2.99 -7.01 -14.67
N ILE A 63 -3.97 -6.17 -15.04
CA ILE A 63 -4.01 -4.75 -14.63
C ILE A 63 -4.13 -4.64 -13.12
N LEU A 64 -4.99 -5.45 -12.51
CA LEU A 64 -5.19 -5.47 -11.06
C LEU A 64 -3.88 -5.88 -10.36
N ALA A 65 -3.21 -6.93 -10.82
CA ALA A 65 -1.91 -7.34 -10.29
C ALA A 65 -0.86 -6.21 -10.40
N LEU A 66 -0.77 -5.53 -11.54
CA LEU A 66 0.12 -4.39 -11.71
C LEU A 66 -0.22 -3.25 -10.74
N SER A 67 -1.50 -2.95 -10.55
CA SER A 67 -1.94 -1.93 -9.59
C SER A 67 -1.55 -2.27 -8.14
N CYS A 68 -1.68 -3.54 -7.74
CA CYS A 68 -1.23 -4.00 -6.43
C CYS A 68 0.28 -3.86 -6.25
N ILE A 69 1.07 -4.15 -7.29
CA ILE A 69 2.54 -3.96 -7.25
C ILE A 69 2.88 -2.48 -7.06
N ILE A 70 2.23 -1.57 -7.78
CA ILE A 70 2.46 -0.13 -7.65
C ILE A 70 2.15 0.34 -6.21
N VAL A 71 1.01 -0.10 -5.65
CA VAL A 71 0.63 0.22 -4.27
C VAL A 71 1.62 -0.36 -3.26
N ALA A 72 2.09 -1.60 -3.46
CA ALA A 72 3.10 -2.21 -2.61
C ALA A 72 4.43 -1.43 -2.65
N MET A 73 4.84 -0.95 -3.83
CA MET A 73 6.03 -0.11 -4.01
C MET A 73 5.91 1.26 -3.35
N ALA A 74 4.70 1.85 -3.31
CA ALA A 74 4.44 3.08 -2.56
C ALA A 74 4.64 2.92 -1.03
N ARG A 75 4.75 1.66 -0.57
CA ARG A 75 5.07 1.25 0.81
C ARG A 75 4.15 1.92 1.83
N PRO A 76 2.85 1.56 1.86
CA PRO A 76 1.92 2.08 2.85
C PRO A 76 2.39 1.69 4.25
N ARG A 77 2.51 2.68 5.14
CA ARG A 77 2.82 2.44 6.55
C ARG A 77 1.69 2.95 7.40
N THR A 78 1.24 2.14 8.35
CA THR A 78 0.42 2.60 9.46
C THR A 78 1.39 3.20 10.48
N VAL A 79 1.33 4.51 10.69
CA VAL A 79 2.10 5.15 11.76
C VAL A 79 1.18 5.31 12.96
N ASP A 80 1.38 4.46 13.95
CA ASP A 80 0.76 4.68 15.26
C ASP A 80 1.47 5.88 15.91
N ILE A 81 0.87 7.06 15.77
CA ILE A 81 1.19 8.25 16.57
C ILE A 81 0.73 8.03 18.02
N ASN A 82 1.33 7.04 18.68
CA ASN A 82 1.48 7.03 20.13
C ASN A 82 2.80 7.73 20.47
N SER A 83 3.08 8.87 19.83
CA SER A 83 4.08 9.83 20.29
C SER A 83 3.54 10.59 21.51
N LYS A 84 3.11 9.84 22.55
CA LYS A 84 3.46 10.28 23.89
C LYS A 84 4.97 10.25 23.88
N SER A 85 5.56 11.39 23.60
CA SER A 85 6.96 11.66 23.86
C SER A 85 7.18 11.31 25.33
N HIS A 86 7.50 10.05 25.61
CA HIS A 86 8.26 9.63 26.76
C HIS A 86 9.66 10.19 26.54
N SER A 87 9.73 11.54 26.51
CA SER A 87 10.93 12.25 26.82
C SER A 87 11.17 11.88 28.26
N THR A 88 11.98 10.84 28.45
CA THR A 88 12.66 10.59 29.72
C THR A 88 13.53 11.82 29.94
N ARG A 89 12.89 12.89 30.42
CA ARG A 89 13.59 14.03 30.98
C ARG A 89 14.25 13.48 32.22
N GLY A 90 15.55 13.19 32.11
CA GLY A 90 16.37 12.99 33.29
C GLY A 90 16.25 14.25 34.12
N ILE A 91 15.60 14.15 35.27
CA ILE A 91 15.60 15.22 36.26
C ILE A 91 16.84 15.00 37.12
N ASP A 92 17.66 16.04 37.26
CA ASP A 92 18.76 16.04 38.21
C ASP A 92 18.20 16.50 39.56
N ILE A 93 18.13 15.57 40.53
CA ILE A 93 17.62 15.84 41.87
C ILE A 93 18.81 15.99 42.81
N VAL A 94 19.17 17.24 43.09
CA VAL A 94 20.12 17.55 44.16
C VAL A 94 19.34 17.62 45.48
N MET A 95 19.56 16.64 46.35
CA MET A 95 19.01 16.61 47.70
C MET A 95 20.06 17.10 48.69
N ALA A 96 19.81 18.24 49.32
CA ALA A 96 20.60 18.69 50.46
C ALA A 96 19.89 18.27 51.75
N MET A 97 20.56 17.46 52.57
CA MET A 97 20.10 17.08 53.90
C MET A 97 20.97 17.80 54.93
N ASP A 98 20.34 18.51 55.85
CA ASP A 98 21.03 19.13 56.97
C ASP A 98 21.34 18.07 58.04
N ILE A 99 22.51 18.17 58.67
CA ILE A 99 22.98 17.29 59.74
C ILE A 99 23.14 18.05 61.07
N SER A 100 22.57 19.25 61.17
CA SER A 100 22.60 20.07 62.38
C SER A 100 21.92 19.37 63.57
N GLY A 101 22.34 19.71 64.79
CA GLY A 101 21.80 19.10 66.02
C GLY A 101 20.29 19.28 66.20
N SER A 102 19.68 20.28 65.55
CA SER A 102 18.22 20.43 65.48
C SER A 102 17.52 19.33 64.68
N MET A 103 18.21 18.68 63.74
CA MET A 103 17.65 17.55 62.97
C MET A 103 17.54 16.26 63.79
N LEU A 104 18.19 16.20 64.96
CA LEU A 104 18.07 15.12 65.92
C LEU A 104 16.81 15.25 66.80
N ALA A 105 16.08 16.36 66.70
CA ALA A 105 14.85 16.57 67.44
C ALA A 105 13.76 15.63 66.89
N GLN A 106 13.38 14.66 67.71
CA GLN A 106 12.44 13.62 67.32
C GLN A 106 11.00 14.11 67.49
N ASP A 107 10.46 14.72 66.43
CA ASP A 107 9.06 15.19 66.41
C ASP A 107 8.07 14.03 66.16
N LEU A 108 8.56 12.92 65.58
CA LEU A 108 7.76 11.72 65.28
C LEU A 108 8.40 10.48 65.89
N LYS A 109 7.56 9.61 66.48
CA LYS A 109 7.98 8.28 66.96
C LYS A 109 8.14 7.33 65.75
N PRO A 110 9.10 6.39 65.80
CA PRO A 110 9.33 5.44 64.72
C PRO A 110 8.14 4.51 64.50
#